data_AF-A0A0L8FLB5-F1
#
_entry.id   AF-A0A0L8FLB5-F1
#
_cell.length_a   1.000
_cell.length_b   1.000
_cell.length_c   1.000
_cell.angle_alpha   90.00
_cell.angle_beta   90.00
_cell.angle_gamma   90.00
#
_symmetry.space_group_name_H-M   'P 1'
#
loop_
_entity.id
_entity.type
_entity.pdbx_description
1 polymer ?
#
loop_
_entity_poly.entity_id
_entity_poly.type
_entity_poly.pdbx_seq_one_letter_code
_entity_poly.pdbx_strand_id
1 'polypeptide(L)' 'RFYGLRCTCDEGYTGENCKAMIDMCTTKPCYHGVSCNSSLGEKDMCGSCPTGLSGNGRVCYGKSLYSSFFLSV' A
#
# COMPACT_ATOMS: atom_id res chain seq x y z
N ARG A 1 8.67 20.94 -32.46
CA ARG A 1 8.63 21.79 -31.24
C ARG A 1 7.67 21.11 -30.25
N PHE A 2 8.24 20.55 -29.18
CA PHE A 2 7.67 19.73 -28.06
C PHE A 2 7.01 18.40 -28.50
N TYR A 3 7.19 17.25 -27.83
CA TYR A 3 7.10 17.01 -26.39
C TYR A 3 8.12 15.95 -25.92
N GLY A 4 8.67 16.12 -24.72
CA GLY A 4 9.46 15.09 -24.06
C GLY A 4 8.57 13.86 -23.83
N LEU A 5 8.82 12.81 -24.61
CA LEU A 5 8.32 11.46 -24.36
C LEU A 5 8.99 10.99 -23.07
N ARG A 6 8.41 11.33 -21.91
CA ARG A 6 8.68 10.56 -20.70
C ARG A 6 8.27 9.15 -21.06
N CYS A 7 9.23 8.22 -21.11
CA CYS A 7 8.92 6.80 -21.21
C CYS A 7 7.91 6.49 -20.11
N THR A 8 6.64 6.31 -20.48
CA THR A 8 5.62 5.83 -19.56
C THR A 8 5.89 4.36 -19.40
N CYS A 9 6.64 4.02 -18.36
CA CYS A 9 6.82 2.65 -17.93
C CYS A 9 5.47 2.04 -17.55
N ASP A 10 5.33 0.73 -17.71
CA ASP A 10 4.18 -0.03 -17.22
C ASP A 10 3.95 0.23 -15.72
N GLU A 11 2.69 0.12 -15.29
CA GLU A 11 2.33 0.33 -13.88
C GLU A 11 3.18 -0.56 -12.97
N GLY A 12 3.92 0.06 -12.06
CA GLY A 12 4.86 -0.62 -11.17
C GLY A 12 6.33 -0.60 -11.59
N TYR A 13 6.68 0.06 -12.71
CA TYR A 13 8.06 0.20 -13.17
C TYR A 13 8.49 1.67 -13.37
N THR A 14 9.77 1.95 -13.16
CA THR A 14 10.40 3.28 -13.19
C THR A 14 11.86 3.19 -13.65
N GLY A 15 12.53 4.35 -13.74
CA GLY A 15 13.90 4.50 -14.21
C GLY A 15 14.02 4.62 -15.73
N GLU A 16 15.23 4.95 -16.20
CA GLU A 16 15.52 5.31 -17.60
C GLU A 16 15.23 4.18 -18.61
N ASN A 17 15.09 2.94 -18.14
CA ASN A 17 14.78 1.76 -18.94
C ASN A 17 13.58 0.95 -18.41
N CYS A 18 12.77 1.51 -17.50
CA CYS A 18 11.68 0.77 -16.83
C CYS A 18 12.13 -0.53 -16.14
N LYS A 19 13.41 -0.61 -15.78
CA LYS A 19 14.01 -1.78 -15.10
C LYS A 19 13.95 -1.67 -13.58
N ALA A 20 13.76 -0.46 -13.05
CA ALA A 20 13.59 -0.28 -11.63
C ALA A 20 12.11 -0.51 -11.31
N MET A 21 11.80 -1.38 -10.34
CA MET A 21 10.44 -1.48 -9.84
C MET A 21 10.12 -0.21 -9.06
N ILE A 22 8.91 0.33 -9.23
CA ILE A 22 8.43 1.42 -8.36
C ILE A 22 8.35 0.84 -6.97
N ASP A 23 9.12 1.40 -6.04
CA ASP A 23 8.97 1.08 -4.62
C ASP A 23 7.64 1.63 -4.13
N MET A 24 6.59 0.84 -4.34
CA MET A 24 5.23 1.20 -3.92
C MET A 24 5.14 1.37 -2.40
N CYS A 25 6.09 0.82 -1.64
CA CYS A 25 6.26 1.10 -0.22
C CYS A 25 6.65 2.57 0.06
N THR A 26 7.38 3.22 -0.86
CA THR A 26 7.72 4.64 -0.77
C THR A 26 6.63 5.51 -1.36
N THR A 27 6.04 5.10 -2.49
CA THR A 27 5.00 5.88 -3.17
C THR A 27 3.64 5.82 -2.46
N LYS A 28 3.33 4.67 -1.86
CA LYS A 28 2.08 4.39 -1.16
C LYS A 28 2.35 3.57 0.12
N PRO A 29 2.95 4.18 1.15
CA PRO A 29 3.38 3.48 2.36
C PRO A 29 2.23 2.75 3.07
N CYS A 30 2.56 1.59 3.64
CA CYS A 30 1.65 0.87 4.55
C CYS A 30 1.53 1.60 5.89
N TYR A 31 0.55 1.20 6.70
CA TYR A 31 0.35 1.78 8.03
C TYR A 31 1.59 1.58 8.92
N HIS A 32 1.84 2.51 9.85
CA HIS A 32 2.98 2.44 10.76
C HIS A 32 2.99 1.11 11.54
N GLY A 33 4.09 0.36 11.43
CA GLY A 33 4.25 -0.96 12.04
C GLY A 33 3.74 -2.14 11.21
N VAL A 34 3.27 -1.91 9.99
CA VAL A 34 2.92 -2.97 9.02
C VAL A 34 4.10 -3.27 8.12
N SER A 35 4.39 -4.56 7.91
CA SER A 35 5.39 -5.00 6.94
C SER A 35 4.96 -4.63 5.52
N CYS A 36 5.82 -3.89 4.81
CA CYS A 36 5.63 -3.57 3.41
C CYS A 36 6.59 -4.40 2.56
N ASN A 37 6.08 -5.05 1.51
CA ASN A 37 6.88 -5.82 0.58
C ASN A 37 6.51 -5.44 -0.85
N SER A 38 7.33 -4.59 -1.47
CA SER A 38 7.15 -4.14 -2.87
C SER A 38 7.31 -5.26 -3.90
N SER A 39 7.79 -6.43 -3.50
CA SER A 39 7.81 -7.64 -4.34
C SER A 39 6.46 -8.34 -4.43
N LEU A 40 5.55 -8.07 -3.48
CA LEU A 40 4.16 -8.55 -3.54
C LEU A 40 3.37 -7.58 -4.43
N GLY A 41 2.50 -8.12 -5.29
CA GLY A 41 1.67 -7.30 -6.18
C GLY A 41 0.88 -6.23 -5.42
N GLU A 42 0.47 -5.17 -6.12
CA GLU A 42 -0.03 -3.92 -5.53
C GLU A 42 -1.15 -4.09 -4.46
N LYS A 43 -1.93 -5.18 -4.52
CA LYS A 43 -2.98 -5.50 -3.55
C LYS A 43 -2.48 -6.15 -2.26
N ASP A 44 -1.40 -6.95 -2.33
CA ASP A 44 -0.89 -7.80 -1.23
C ASP A 44 0.43 -7.26 -0.66
N MET A 45 0.86 -6.07 -1.11
CA MET A 45 2.08 -5.39 -0.66
C MET A 45 2.14 -5.16 0.86
N CYS A 46 1.00 -4.88 1.49
CA CYS A 46 0.94 -4.60 2.92
C CYS A 46 0.51 -5.84 3.71
N GLY A 47 1.23 -6.14 4.78
CA GLY A 47 0.85 -7.17 5.73
C GLY A 47 -0.36 -6.79 6.59
N SER A 48 -0.66 -7.65 7.57
CA SER A 48 -1.74 -7.42 8.53
C SER A 48 -1.46 -6.23 9.45
N CYS A 49 -2.53 -5.56 9.88
CA CYS A 49 -2.45 -4.47 10.85
C CYS A 49 -1.88 -4.93 12.21
N PRO A 50 -1.20 -4.04 12.96
CA PRO A 50 -0.71 -4.33 14.31
C PRO A 50 -1.86 -4.69 15.27
N THR A 51 -1.55 -5.35 16.39
CA THR A 51 -2.54 -5.84 17.37
C THR A 51 -3.56 -4.77 17.78
N GLY A 52 -4.85 -5.09 17.66
CA GLY A 52 -5.95 -4.20 18.05
C GLY A 52 -6.43 -3.24 16.96
N LEU A 53 -5.75 -3.21 15.81
CA LEU A 53 -6.15 -2.46 14.63
C LEU A 53 -6.78 -3.40 13.61
N SER A 54 -7.67 -2.86 12.78
CA SER A 54 -8.28 -3.60 11.68
C SER A 54 -8.31 -2.75 10.43
N GLY A 55 -8.23 -3.41 9.28
CA GLY A 55 -8.19 -2.77 7.99
C GLY A 55 -7.39 -3.60 7.01
N ASN A 56 -6.86 -2.95 5.98
CA ASN A 56 -6.21 -3.55 4.82
C ASN A 56 -4.68 -3.42 4.82
N GLY A 57 -4.06 -3.18 5.98
CA GLY A 57 -2.60 -2.99 6.10
C GLY A 57 -2.09 -1.63 5.60
N ARG A 58 -2.72 -1.05 4.58
CA ARG A 58 -2.52 0.37 4.18
C ARG A 58 -3.20 1.32 5.15
N VAL A 59 -4.46 1.04 5.46
CA VAL A 59 -5.26 1.81 6.40
C VAL A 59 -5.64 0.87 7.54
N CYS A 60 -5.17 1.20 8.73
CA CYS A 60 -5.49 0.47 9.95
C CYS A 60 -6.23 1.44 10.86
N TYR A 61 -7.48 1.14 11.16
CA TYR A 61 -8.27 1.89 12.12
C TYR A 61 -8.34 1.11 13.43
N GLY A 62 -8.35 1.84 14.55
CA GLY A 62 -8.62 1.24 15.85
C GLY A 62 -9.95 0.50 15.77
N LYS A 63 -9.98 -0.76 16.20
CA LYS A 63 -11.25 -1.36 16.59
C LYS A 63 -11.69 -0.62 17.84
N SER A 64 -12.30 0.56 17.69
CA SER A 64 -13.10 1.16 18.76
C SER A 64 -14.03 0.05 19.24
N LEU A 65 -14.03 -0.20 20.54
CA LEU A 65 -14.87 -1.19 21.25
C LEU A 65 -16.38 -1.08 20.86
N TYR A 66 -16.74 -0.02 20.14
CA TYR A 66 -18.01 0.25 19.50
C TYR A 66 -18.43 -0.72 18.39
N SER A 67 -17.49 -1.39 17.69
CA SER A 67 -17.85 -2.33 16.61
C SER A 67 -18.30 -3.72 17.12
N SER A 68 -18.05 -4.04 18.39
CA SER A 68 -18.49 -5.28 19.02
C SER A 68 -19.81 -5.13 19.79
N PHE A 69 -20.38 -3.92 19.87
CA PHE A 69 -21.57 -3.65 20.68
C PHE A 69 -22.88 -3.59 19.86
N PHE A 70 -22.82 -3.26 18.57
CA PHE A 70 -24.03 -3.14 17.72
C PHE A 70 -24.51 -4.44 17.06
N LEU A 71 -23.73 -5.52 17.12
CA LEU A 71 -24.20 -6.86 16.71
C LEU A 71 -24.95 -7.59 17.84
N SER A 72 -25.11 -6.92 18.99
CA SER A 72 -25.68 -7.48 20.22
C SER A 72 -26.97 -6.77 20.68
N VAL A 73 -27.50 -5.81 19.91
CA VAL A 73 -28.78 -5.10 20.20
C VAL A 73 -29.85 -5.52 19.21
#